data_AF-A0A151I6M4-F1
#
_entry.id   AF-A0A151I6M4-F1
#
_cell.length_a   1.000
_cell.length_b   1.000
_cell.length_c   1.000
_cell.angle_alpha   90.00
_cell.angle_beta   90.00
_cell.angle_gamma   90.00
#
_symmetry.space_group_name_H-M   'P 1'
#
loop_
_entity.id
_entity.type
_entity.pdbx_description
1 polymer ?
#
loop_
_entity_poly.entity_id
_entity_poly.type
_entity_poly.pdbx_seq_one_letter_code
_entity_poly.pdbx_strand_id
1 'polypeptide(L)'
;MKYSGGWYRRNDALRSASLHICKTRKFPVKHPTIYVGEECRKLTGSSGVEIDKVESLVYCTILPPRMLYHPVLPVRMHGKLMFALCHTVDREFTGTWVADEIRKAVSVGYKIMNIYEIWQYEMTQHNPETKEEGHFTEYINTFLKIKQEASGWPSDCIDNEELKMRYIDEYEQIEGIKLDQQKIYINPGLRAVSKLCLNSFWSKFGQHENLPKVEIVTTRNRLIQLLFSNEVNVTSILPVNDDVLYVSYICRDENLTSPPITNVVIAAFTTAQARLKLYEYLERLGNRALYCDTDSCIYVNGNSPNGYDPPMGKLLGDLTNELTCYGEGSYIESFVSAGPKFYAFVVRKPDGSTTEICKAKGVTLNFANNKLINYRSVRELVTNELDTSIVHCFDAIKRPKFHNVVTNTERKTCKQTFDKRRRENSYGPLPYGYCNL
;
A
#
# COMPACT_ATOMS: atom_id res chain seq x y z
N MET A 1 2.97 28.46 -15.29
CA MET A 1 1.99 29.05 -16.22
C MET A 1 0.60 28.54 -15.87
N LYS A 2 -0.39 29.44 -15.72
CA LYS A 2 -1.81 29.07 -15.56
C LYS A 2 -2.30 28.57 -16.93
N TYR A 3 -2.69 27.30 -17.01
CA TYR A 3 -3.23 26.70 -18.23
C TYR A 3 -4.63 27.26 -18.52
N SER A 4 -4.83 27.67 -19.78
CA SER A 4 -6.11 28.11 -20.32
C SER A 4 -7.03 26.91 -20.60
N GLY A 5 -8.13 26.80 -19.84
CA GLY A 5 -9.43 26.41 -20.39
C GLY A 5 -9.79 24.94 -20.64
N GLY A 6 -9.07 23.94 -20.11
CA GLY A 6 -9.46 22.52 -20.27
C GLY A 6 -9.35 21.70 -18.98
N TRP A 7 -10.32 20.83 -18.70
CA TRP A 7 -10.21 19.86 -17.59
C TRP A 7 -9.09 18.85 -17.91
N TYR A 8 -8.08 18.74 -17.06
CA TYR A 8 -6.98 17.78 -17.22
C TYR A 8 -6.82 16.91 -15.98
N ARG A 9 -6.17 15.75 -16.14
CA ARG A 9 -5.94 14.80 -15.04
C ARG A 9 -4.47 14.75 -14.65
N ARG A 10 -4.20 14.45 -13.39
CA ARG A 10 -2.86 14.25 -12.81
C ARG A 10 -2.73 12.85 -12.24
N ASN A 11 -1.48 12.38 -12.13
CA ASN A 11 -1.13 11.15 -11.42
C ASN A 11 0.00 11.48 -10.44
N ASP A 12 -0.36 11.53 -9.16
CA ASP A 12 0.55 11.93 -8.10
C ASP A 12 0.77 10.78 -7.12
N ALA A 13 2.02 10.55 -6.73
CA ALA A 13 2.41 9.49 -5.79
C ALA A 13 3.20 10.05 -4.60
N LEU A 14 2.90 9.54 -3.41
CA LEU A 14 3.59 9.86 -2.17
C LEU A 14 4.99 9.26 -2.21
N ARG A 15 6.01 10.11 -2.06
CA ARG A 15 7.38 9.65 -2.04
C ARG A 15 7.67 8.82 -0.80
N SER A 16 7.86 7.52 -1.02
CA SER A 16 8.23 6.55 0.01
C SER A 16 7.31 6.61 1.23
N ALA A 17 5.99 6.55 0.98
CA ALA A 17 4.94 6.75 1.99
C ALA A 17 5.19 5.95 3.28
N SER A 18 5.50 4.66 3.19
CA SER A 18 5.77 3.82 4.38
C SER A 18 6.98 4.28 5.19
N LEU A 19 8.02 4.84 4.54
CA LEU A 19 9.21 5.35 5.24
C LEU A 19 8.91 6.65 5.96
N HIS A 20 8.15 7.54 5.32
CA HIS A 20 7.66 8.76 5.97
C HIS A 20 6.89 8.39 7.25
N ILE A 21 5.97 7.43 7.16
CA ILE A 21 5.22 6.94 8.31
C ILE A 21 6.15 6.38 9.39
N CYS A 22 7.09 5.49 9.04
CA CYS A 22 8.04 4.95 10.01
C CYS A 22 8.88 6.03 10.70
N LYS A 23 9.25 7.10 9.99
CA LYS A 23 10.08 8.18 10.54
C LYS A 23 9.31 9.15 11.44
N THR A 24 8.10 9.54 11.05
CA THR A 24 7.42 10.72 11.65
C THR A 24 6.23 10.37 12.53
N ARG A 25 5.68 9.16 12.39
CA ARG A 25 4.43 8.78 13.05
C ARG A 25 4.67 7.96 14.31
N LYS A 26 3.60 7.78 15.08
CA LYS A 26 3.63 7.10 16.37
C LYS A 26 3.58 5.58 16.19
N PHE A 27 4.28 4.87 17.07
CA PHE A 27 4.30 3.42 17.12
C PHE A 27 4.14 2.89 18.54
N PRO A 28 3.43 1.76 18.71
CA PRO A 28 3.29 1.10 20.00
C PRO A 28 4.61 0.47 20.43
N VAL A 29 4.91 0.60 21.72
CA VAL A 29 6.05 -0.03 22.38
C VAL A 29 5.59 -0.80 23.62
N LYS A 30 6.44 -1.74 24.06
CA LYS A 30 6.17 -2.65 25.19
C LYS A 30 4.92 -3.52 24.99
N HIS A 31 4.55 -4.26 26.03
CA HIS A 31 3.33 -5.06 26.06
C HIS A 31 2.10 -4.19 26.34
N PRO A 32 0.95 -4.49 25.73
CA PRO A 32 -0.28 -3.73 25.96
C PRO A 32 -0.88 -4.03 27.33
N THR A 33 -1.63 -3.06 27.86
CA THR A 33 -2.64 -3.32 28.88
C THR A 33 -3.98 -3.60 28.19
N ILE A 34 -4.59 -4.75 28.47
CA ILE A 34 -5.82 -5.20 27.81
C ILE A 34 -7.02 -4.84 28.71
N TYR A 35 -8.01 -4.17 28.13
CA TYR A 35 -9.29 -3.85 28.76
C TYR A 35 -10.40 -4.58 28.03
N VAL A 36 -11.28 -5.27 28.76
CA VAL A 36 -12.37 -6.08 28.19
C VAL A 36 -13.72 -5.66 28.77
N GLY A 37 -14.74 -5.57 27.91
CA GLY A 37 -16.11 -5.29 28.33
C GLY A 37 -16.25 -3.93 29.04
N GLU A 38 -16.82 -3.93 30.24
CA GLU A 38 -17.06 -2.67 30.97
C GLU A 38 -15.78 -1.93 31.36
N GLU A 39 -14.65 -2.64 31.45
CA GLU A 39 -13.36 -2.01 31.77
C GLU A 39 -12.90 -1.04 30.69
N CYS A 40 -13.36 -1.20 29.45
CA CYS A 40 -13.08 -0.26 28.37
C CYS A 40 -13.58 1.16 28.69
N ARG A 41 -14.62 1.31 29.54
CA ARG A 41 -15.13 2.62 29.96
C ARG A 41 -14.12 3.45 30.74
N LYS A 42 -13.10 2.81 31.35
CA LYS A 42 -11.98 3.50 31.99
C LYS A 42 -11.24 4.41 31.00
N LEU A 43 -11.18 4.01 29.73
CA LEU A 43 -10.52 4.77 28.64
C LEU A 43 -11.51 5.52 27.74
N THR A 44 -12.77 5.07 27.68
CA THR A 44 -13.75 5.52 26.69
C THR A 44 -14.90 6.36 27.25
N GLY A 45 -14.72 6.82 28.49
CA GLY A 45 -15.69 7.67 29.18
C GLY A 45 -16.95 6.93 29.60
N SER A 46 -17.88 7.66 30.23
CA SER A 46 -19.17 7.10 30.67
C SER A 46 -20.07 6.69 29.52
N SER A 47 -19.90 7.33 28.35
CA SER A 47 -20.58 6.98 27.10
C SER A 47 -20.10 5.64 26.51
N GLY A 48 -18.89 5.19 26.88
CA GLY A 48 -18.29 3.94 26.38
C GLY A 48 -17.84 4.00 24.92
N VAL A 49 -17.82 5.18 24.31
CA VAL A 49 -17.52 5.38 22.89
C VAL A 49 -16.52 6.51 22.61
N GLU A 50 -16.00 7.19 23.64
CA GLU A 50 -14.96 8.20 23.46
C GLU A 50 -13.63 7.52 23.10
N ILE A 51 -13.01 7.93 22.00
CA ILE A 51 -11.79 7.27 21.47
C ILE A 51 -10.59 8.23 21.39
N ASP A 52 -10.76 9.49 21.80
CA ASP A 52 -9.75 10.54 21.65
C ASP A 52 -8.45 10.28 22.42
N LYS A 53 -8.57 9.62 23.58
CA LYS A 53 -7.43 9.28 24.44
C LYS A 53 -6.89 7.87 24.21
N VAL A 54 -7.45 7.16 23.24
CA VAL A 54 -7.18 5.74 23.02
C VAL A 54 -6.08 5.59 21.96
N GLU A 55 -4.99 4.93 22.36
CA GLU A 55 -3.82 4.65 21.53
C GLU A 55 -3.58 3.14 21.50
N SER A 56 -4.35 2.47 20.64
CA SER A 56 -4.56 1.02 20.77
C SER A 56 -4.97 0.35 19.46
N LEU A 57 -5.04 -0.98 19.53
CA LEU A 57 -5.96 -1.76 18.72
C LEU A 57 -7.29 -1.90 19.47
N VAL A 58 -8.39 -1.69 18.75
CA VAL A 58 -9.74 -1.69 19.31
C VAL A 58 -10.59 -2.69 18.57
N TYR A 59 -11.20 -3.62 19.30
CA TYR A 59 -12.24 -4.51 18.79
C TYR A 59 -13.61 -3.90 19.10
N CYS A 60 -14.34 -3.50 18.06
CA CYS A 60 -15.61 -2.80 18.22
C CYS A 60 -16.60 -3.14 17.10
N THR A 61 -17.87 -2.79 17.33
CA THR A 61 -18.91 -2.70 16.30
C THR A 61 -19.11 -1.24 15.93
N ILE A 62 -19.11 -0.94 14.64
CA ILE A 62 -19.20 0.42 14.11
C ILE A 62 -20.17 0.51 12.93
N LEU A 63 -20.97 1.57 12.90
CA LEU A 63 -21.95 1.87 11.86
C LEU A 63 -21.44 2.97 10.91
N PRO A 64 -21.22 2.68 9.62
CA PRO A 64 -20.83 3.67 8.62
C PRO A 64 -21.95 4.67 8.27
N PRO A 65 -21.61 5.88 7.80
CA PRO A 65 -22.58 6.81 7.22
C PRO A 65 -23.09 6.32 5.85
N ARG A 66 -24.19 6.91 5.33
CA ARG A 66 -24.78 6.53 4.03
C ARG A 66 -24.19 7.28 2.83
N MET A 67 -23.72 8.51 3.05
CA MET A 67 -23.27 9.42 1.99
C MET A 67 -21.76 9.68 2.07
N LEU A 68 -20.97 8.61 2.06
CA LEU A 68 -19.51 8.72 2.09
C LEU A 68 -18.88 8.10 0.85
N TYR A 69 -18.27 8.93 0.01
CA TYR A 69 -17.72 8.51 -1.28
C TYR A 69 -16.45 7.64 -1.14
N HIS A 70 -15.65 7.91 -0.11
CA HIS A 70 -14.45 7.14 0.25
C HIS A 70 -14.63 6.57 1.66
N PRO A 71 -15.01 5.29 1.81
CA PRO A 71 -15.09 4.67 3.14
C PRO A 71 -13.70 4.58 3.78
N VAL A 72 -13.62 4.77 5.10
CA VAL A 72 -12.36 4.84 5.85
C VAL A 72 -11.87 3.46 6.27
N LEU A 73 -12.76 2.66 6.87
CA LEU A 73 -12.37 1.42 7.54
C LEU A 73 -12.25 0.26 6.55
N PRO A 74 -11.11 -0.46 6.57
CA PRO A 74 -10.96 -1.69 5.81
C PRO A 74 -11.72 -2.84 6.47
N VAL A 75 -12.38 -3.67 5.66
CA VAL A 75 -13.17 -4.82 6.10
C VAL A 75 -12.91 -6.00 5.18
N ARG A 76 -12.75 -7.20 5.74
CA ARG A 76 -12.51 -8.41 4.95
C ARG A 76 -13.84 -9.09 4.63
N MET A 77 -14.22 -9.12 3.36
CA MET A 77 -15.45 -9.75 2.88
C MET A 77 -15.15 -10.58 1.64
N HIS A 78 -15.78 -11.75 1.50
CA HIS A 78 -15.60 -12.63 0.34
C HIS A 78 -14.12 -12.92 0.00
N GLY A 79 -13.28 -13.07 1.04
CA GLY A 79 -11.84 -13.31 0.91
C GLY A 79 -11.01 -12.09 0.47
N LYS A 80 -11.60 -10.89 0.39
CA LYS A 80 -10.96 -9.66 -0.10
C LYS A 80 -11.01 -8.55 0.92
N LEU A 81 -9.98 -7.71 0.94
CA LEU A 81 -9.99 -6.44 1.67
C LEU A 81 -10.81 -5.41 0.87
N MET A 82 -11.82 -4.85 1.51
CA MET A 82 -12.83 -3.95 0.93
C MET A 82 -12.94 -2.67 1.77
N PHE A 83 -13.38 -1.59 1.14
CA PHE A 83 -13.78 -0.35 1.80
C PHE A 83 -15.25 -0.11 1.44
N ALA A 84 -16.15 -0.46 2.35
CA ALA A 84 -17.59 -0.50 2.11
C ALA A 84 -18.36 0.23 3.23
N LEU A 85 -19.65 0.47 3.00
CA LEU A 85 -20.59 1.05 3.97
C LEU A 85 -21.68 0.05 4.39
N CYS A 86 -21.69 -1.15 3.82
CA CYS A 86 -22.47 -2.31 4.24
C CYS A 86 -21.85 -3.63 3.76
N HIS A 87 -22.27 -4.77 4.34
CA HIS A 87 -22.00 -6.11 3.80
C HIS A 87 -22.95 -6.41 2.63
N THR A 88 -24.26 -6.35 2.90
CA THR A 88 -25.35 -6.53 1.93
C THR A 88 -26.57 -5.77 2.41
N VAL A 89 -27.13 -6.21 3.54
CA VAL A 89 -28.29 -5.63 4.23
C VAL A 89 -27.89 -5.09 5.60
N ASP A 90 -26.99 -5.80 6.28
CA ASP A 90 -26.36 -5.33 7.51
C ASP A 90 -25.30 -4.27 7.20
N ARG A 91 -25.37 -3.18 7.96
CA ARG A 91 -24.51 -2.01 7.79
C ARG A 91 -23.46 -1.93 8.88
N GLU A 92 -23.65 -2.61 10.00
CA GLU A 92 -22.67 -2.59 11.06
C GLU A 92 -21.50 -3.52 10.72
N PHE A 93 -20.30 -3.09 11.09
CA PHE A 93 -19.11 -3.90 10.97
C PHE A 93 -18.54 -4.15 12.35
N THR A 94 -18.27 -5.42 12.65
CA THR A 94 -17.52 -5.82 13.82
C THR A 94 -16.11 -6.23 13.40
N GLY A 95 -15.10 -5.65 14.04
CA GLY A 95 -13.71 -5.88 13.65
C GLY A 95 -12.73 -5.18 14.56
N THR A 96 -11.44 -5.38 14.26
CA THR A 96 -10.33 -4.80 15.01
C THR A 96 -9.61 -3.78 14.14
N TRP A 97 -9.49 -2.55 14.61
CA TRP A 97 -8.81 -1.46 13.90
C TRP A 97 -7.87 -0.70 14.82
N VAL A 98 -6.91 0.00 14.21
CA VAL A 98 -6.07 0.97 14.91
C VAL A 98 -6.95 2.17 15.31
N ALA A 99 -6.81 2.65 16.54
CA ALA A 99 -7.62 3.76 17.06
C ALA A 99 -7.60 5.02 16.16
N ASP A 100 -6.48 5.29 15.47
CA ASP A 100 -6.37 6.39 14.50
C ASP A 100 -7.38 6.27 13.34
N GLU A 101 -7.60 5.06 12.82
CA GLU A 101 -8.57 4.84 11.75
C GLU A 101 -10.00 4.99 12.25
N ILE A 102 -10.28 4.54 13.46
CA ILE A 102 -11.60 4.72 14.10
C ILE A 102 -11.87 6.21 14.34
N ARG A 103 -10.89 6.95 14.86
CA ARG A 103 -11.00 8.41 15.04
C ARG A 103 -11.32 9.12 13.72
N LYS A 104 -10.60 8.77 12.65
CA LYS A 104 -10.90 9.32 11.33
C LYS A 104 -12.27 8.90 10.81
N ALA A 105 -12.68 7.66 11.05
CA ALA A 105 -14.01 7.18 10.67
C ALA A 105 -15.11 7.98 11.39
N VAL A 106 -14.99 8.17 12.71
CA VAL A 106 -15.94 8.97 13.50
C VAL A 106 -16.00 10.41 13.00
N SER A 107 -14.85 11.02 12.66
CA SER A 107 -14.81 12.40 12.14
C SER A 107 -15.55 12.58 10.80
N VAL A 108 -15.79 11.51 10.05
CA VAL A 108 -16.54 11.53 8.78
C VAL A 108 -17.93 10.89 8.91
N GLY A 109 -18.43 10.72 10.13
CA GLY A 109 -19.82 10.35 10.41
C GLY A 109 -20.07 8.88 10.71
N TYR A 110 -19.03 8.06 10.94
CA TYR A 110 -19.24 6.73 11.52
C TYR A 110 -19.68 6.84 12.98
N LYS A 111 -20.46 5.87 13.46
CA LYS A 111 -20.90 5.77 14.85
C LYS A 111 -20.38 4.50 15.47
N ILE A 112 -19.63 4.61 16.56
CA ILE A 112 -19.23 3.44 17.36
C ILE A 112 -20.48 2.96 18.09
N MET A 113 -20.86 1.69 17.89
CA MET A 113 -22.04 1.09 18.48
C MET A 113 -21.70 0.39 19.79
N ASN A 114 -20.58 -0.32 19.83
CA ASN A 114 -20.06 -0.95 21.04
C ASN A 114 -18.56 -1.19 20.95
N ILE A 115 -17.82 -1.05 22.06
CA ILE A 115 -16.42 -1.44 22.17
C ILE A 115 -16.34 -2.67 23.07
N TYR A 116 -15.69 -3.73 22.58
CA TYR A 116 -15.57 -5.01 23.30
C TYR A 116 -14.21 -5.16 23.98
N GLU A 117 -13.15 -4.72 23.32
CA GLU A 117 -11.77 -4.91 23.79
C GLU A 117 -10.84 -3.80 23.30
N ILE A 118 -9.93 -3.37 24.17
CA ILE A 118 -8.92 -2.35 23.88
C ILE A 118 -7.55 -2.86 24.31
N TRP A 119 -6.60 -2.87 23.37
CA TRP A 119 -5.19 -3.20 23.60
C TRP A 119 -4.40 -1.90 23.69
N GLN A 120 -4.36 -1.30 24.88
CA GLN A 120 -3.75 0.01 25.08
C GLN A 120 -2.22 -0.10 25.16
N TYR A 121 -1.52 0.67 24.33
CA TYR A 121 -0.06 0.67 24.30
C TYR A 121 0.52 1.97 24.86
N GLU A 122 1.76 1.88 25.29
CA GLU A 122 2.64 3.05 25.33
C GLU A 122 3.06 3.38 23.89
N MET A 123 3.16 4.68 23.58
CA MET A 123 3.48 5.14 22.23
C MET A 123 4.79 5.91 22.22
N THR A 124 5.54 5.76 21.14
CA THR A 124 6.70 6.61 20.82
C THR A 124 6.47 7.29 19.49
N GLN A 125 6.89 8.55 19.35
CA GLN A 125 6.71 9.32 18.13
C GLN A 125 7.88 10.29 17.97
N HIS A 126 8.29 10.52 16.73
CA HIS A 126 9.25 11.59 16.44
C HIS A 126 8.61 12.95 16.67
N ASN A 127 9.28 13.81 17.43
CA ASN A 127 8.87 15.19 17.64
C ASN A 127 9.79 16.14 16.85
N PRO A 128 9.28 16.79 15.79
CA PRO A 128 10.09 17.73 14.99
C PRO A 128 10.55 18.97 15.76
N GLU A 129 9.79 19.42 16.78
CA GLU A 129 10.09 20.63 17.54
C GLU A 129 11.20 20.39 18.57
N THR A 130 11.10 19.31 19.34
CA THR A 130 12.10 18.93 20.36
C THR A 130 13.26 18.12 19.78
N LYS A 131 13.16 17.70 18.51
CA LYS A 131 14.06 16.74 17.82
C LYS A 131 14.17 15.38 18.52
N GLU A 132 13.19 15.02 19.37
CA GLU A 132 13.15 13.68 19.94
C GLU A 132 12.90 12.65 18.85
N GLU A 133 13.73 11.60 18.83
CA GLU A 133 13.64 10.54 17.85
C GLU A 133 12.46 9.60 18.15
N GLY A 134 11.74 9.22 17.10
CA GLY A 134 10.74 8.17 17.16
C GLY A 134 11.37 6.78 17.05
N HIS A 135 10.55 5.74 17.21
CA HIS A 135 11.02 4.35 17.31
C HIS A 135 11.92 3.89 16.14
N PHE A 136 11.64 4.37 14.92
CA PHE A 136 12.38 3.98 13.72
C PHE A 136 13.15 5.13 13.07
N THR A 137 13.20 6.30 13.72
CA THR A 137 13.76 7.52 13.12
C THR A 137 15.23 7.33 12.74
N GLU A 138 16.05 6.80 13.64
CA GLU A 138 17.48 6.55 13.38
C GLU A 138 17.68 5.60 12.18
N TYR A 139 16.99 4.45 12.17
CA TYR A 139 17.06 3.48 11.07
C TYR A 139 16.71 4.12 9.72
N ILE A 140 15.61 4.87 9.66
CA ILE A 140 15.19 5.53 8.42
C ILE A 140 16.23 6.58 8.01
N ASN A 141 16.73 7.39 8.96
CA ASN A 141 17.73 8.40 8.69
C ASN A 141 19.04 7.80 8.15
N THR A 142 19.52 6.69 8.74
CA THR A 142 20.73 5.99 8.28
C THR A 142 20.61 5.55 6.82
N PHE A 143 19.57 4.78 6.49
CA PHE A 143 19.46 4.23 5.14
C PHE A 143 19.00 5.27 4.10
N LEU A 144 18.26 6.30 4.52
CA LEU A 144 17.88 7.41 3.66
C LEU A 144 19.11 8.27 3.30
N LYS A 145 20.00 8.53 4.26
CA LYS A 145 21.30 9.17 4.01
C LYS A 145 22.11 8.41 2.96
N ILE A 146 22.32 7.11 3.17
CA ILE A 146 23.09 6.26 2.26
C ILE A 146 22.46 6.25 0.86
N LYS A 147 21.14 6.11 0.77
CA LYS A 147 20.40 6.13 -0.51
C LYS A 147 20.58 7.46 -1.23
N GLN A 148 20.52 8.57 -0.51
CA GLN A 148 20.60 9.90 -1.09
C GLN A 148 22.02 10.21 -1.57
N GLU A 149 23.04 9.93 -0.76
CA GLU A 149 24.46 10.06 -1.13
C GLU A 149 24.79 9.21 -2.36
N ALA A 150 24.34 7.95 -2.39
CA ALA A 150 24.55 7.03 -3.50
C ALA A 150 23.75 7.37 -4.78
N SER A 151 22.80 8.31 -4.71
CA SER A 151 22.04 8.78 -5.88
C SER A 151 22.82 9.82 -6.70
N GLY A 152 23.90 10.38 -6.15
CA GLY A 152 24.65 11.48 -6.76
C GLY A 152 23.95 12.83 -6.64
N TRP A 153 24.56 13.86 -7.22
CA TRP A 153 24.06 15.23 -7.20
C TRP A 153 22.78 15.38 -8.05
N PRO A 154 21.81 16.20 -7.61
CA PRO A 154 20.70 16.60 -8.47
C PRO A 154 21.21 17.24 -9.76
N SER A 155 20.51 17.01 -10.88
CA SER A 155 20.87 17.54 -12.21
C SER A 155 21.14 19.05 -12.21
N ASP A 156 20.37 19.77 -11.41
CA ASP A 156 20.35 21.24 -11.39
C ASP A 156 21.51 21.80 -10.55
N CYS A 157 22.27 20.95 -9.84
CA CYS A 157 23.30 21.34 -8.89
C CYS A 157 24.73 20.92 -9.32
N ILE A 158 24.89 20.15 -10.41
CA ILE A 158 26.15 19.48 -10.76
C ILE A 158 27.31 20.48 -10.91
N ASP A 159 27.05 21.61 -11.57
CA ASP A 159 28.07 22.59 -11.96
C ASP A 159 28.11 23.83 -11.06
N ASN A 160 27.40 23.83 -9.92
CA ASN A 160 27.29 24.99 -9.05
C ASN A 160 27.47 24.61 -7.57
N GLU A 161 28.61 24.98 -6.99
CA GLU A 161 28.94 24.69 -5.59
C GLU A 161 27.99 25.36 -4.58
N GLU A 162 27.43 26.53 -4.89
CA GLU A 162 26.44 27.18 -4.03
C GLU A 162 25.14 26.35 -3.98
N LEU A 163 24.72 25.80 -5.12
CA LEU A 163 23.54 24.93 -5.19
C LEU A 163 23.79 23.58 -4.49
N LYS A 164 25.02 23.06 -4.51
CA LYS A 164 25.40 21.86 -3.75
C LYS A 164 25.32 22.09 -2.25
N MET A 165 25.87 23.22 -1.77
CA MET A 165 25.81 23.58 -0.35
C MET A 165 24.36 23.82 0.10
N ARG A 166 23.59 24.58 -0.68
CA ARG A 166 22.17 24.81 -0.41
C ARG A 166 21.39 23.50 -0.34
N TYR A 167 21.66 22.56 -1.24
CA TYR A 167 21.03 21.25 -1.22
C TYR A 167 21.34 20.45 0.06
N ILE A 168 22.60 20.48 0.54
CA ILE A 168 22.97 19.82 1.80
C ILE A 168 22.26 20.49 2.98
N ASP A 169 22.28 21.82 3.04
CA ASP A 169 21.66 22.59 4.13
C ASP A 169 20.14 22.39 4.15
N GLU A 170 19.48 22.45 2.99
CA GLU A 170 18.04 22.16 2.88
C GLU A 170 17.72 20.74 3.34
N TYR A 171 18.54 19.75 2.99
CA TYR A 171 18.33 18.37 3.41
C TYR A 171 18.50 18.20 4.93
N GLU A 172 19.49 18.86 5.55
CA GLU A 172 19.67 18.84 6.99
C GLU A 172 18.54 19.58 7.73
N GLN A 173 18.12 20.75 7.25
CA GLN A 173 17.04 21.53 7.85
C GLN A 173 15.69 20.80 7.80
N ILE A 174 15.40 20.15 6.68
CA ILE A 174 14.08 19.57 6.43
C ILE A 174 14.00 18.12 6.91
N GLU A 175 15.00 17.30 6.56
CA GLU A 175 14.99 15.88 6.90
C GLU A 175 15.73 15.60 8.22
N GLY A 176 16.46 16.55 8.79
CA GLY A 176 17.30 16.30 9.97
C GLY A 176 18.50 15.40 9.67
N ILE A 177 18.87 15.25 8.39
CA ILE A 177 19.93 14.34 7.95
C ILE A 177 21.06 15.15 7.34
N LYS A 178 22.23 15.12 7.97
CA LYS A 178 23.44 15.72 7.42
C LYS A 178 24.08 14.80 6.38
N LEU A 179 24.08 15.22 5.12
CA LEU A 179 24.74 14.52 4.02
C LEU A 179 26.26 14.77 4.04
N ASP A 180 27.05 13.77 3.65
CA ASP A 180 28.50 13.87 3.49
C ASP A 180 28.83 14.19 2.03
N GLN A 181 29.28 15.43 1.77
CA GLN A 181 29.63 15.91 0.43
C GLN A 181 30.58 14.96 -0.32
N GLN A 182 31.53 14.33 0.37
CA GLN A 182 32.52 13.44 -0.23
C GLN A 182 31.92 12.08 -0.64
N LYS A 183 30.76 11.74 -0.11
CA LYS A 183 30.03 10.48 -0.41
C LYS A 183 28.92 10.68 -1.43
N ILE A 184 28.65 11.92 -1.88
CA ILE A 184 27.64 12.19 -2.91
C ILE A 184 28.23 11.90 -4.29
N TYR A 185 28.02 10.67 -4.75
CA TYR A 185 28.35 10.23 -6.10
C TYR A 185 27.45 9.07 -6.52
N ILE A 186 27.31 8.86 -7.83
CA ILE A 186 26.44 7.81 -8.36
C ILE A 186 27.02 6.45 -7.99
N ASN A 187 26.32 5.72 -7.12
CA ASN A 187 26.64 4.35 -6.73
C ASN A 187 25.38 3.48 -6.81
N PRO A 188 25.11 2.85 -7.98
CA PRO A 188 23.86 2.11 -8.21
C PRO A 188 23.68 0.93 -7.25
N GLY A 189 24.77 0.23 -6.89
CA GLY A 189 24.73 -0.93 -5.99
C GLY A 189 24.36 -0.53 -4.57
N LEU A 190 25.06 0.46 -4.00
CA LEU A 190 24.77 0.95 -2.65
C LEU A 190 23.37 1.57 -2.56
N ARG A 191 22.95 2.28 -3.61
CA ARG A 191 21.59 2.82 -3.71
C ARG A 191 20.53 1.72 -3.75
N ALA A 192 20.81 0.60 -4.42
CA ALA A 192 19.90 -0.54 -4.47
C ALA A 192 19.76 -1.22 -3.10
N VAL A 193 20.88 -1.46 -2.41
CA VAL A 193 20.90 -2.06 -1.07
C VAL A 193 20.17 -1.20 -0.05
N SER A 194 20.51 0.10 0.03
CA SER A 194 19.85 1.04 0.95
C SER A 194 18.35 1.16 0.69
N LYS A 195 17.92 1.23 -0.58
CA LYS A 195 16.50 1.20 -0.94
C LYS A 195 15.82 -0.11 -0.53
N LEU A 196 16.51 -1.25 -0.65
CA LEU A 196 15.98 -2.54 -0.22
C LEU A 196 15.79 -2.60 1.29
N CYS A 197 16.76 -2.13 2.08
CA CYS A 197 16.67 -2.02 3.54
C CYS A 197 15.44 -1.19 3.94
N LEU A 198 15.30 0.01 3.38
CA LEU A 198 14.15 0.89 3.61
C LEU A 198 12.82 0.19 3.29
N ASN A 199 12.67 -0.36 2.08
CA ASN A 199 11.40 -0.92 1.62
C ASN A 199 11.01 -2.23 2.33
N SER A 200 11.99 -3.04 2.73
CA SER A 200 11.74 -4.35 3.33
C SER A 200 11.51 -4.28 4.84
N PHE A 201 11.99 -3.20 5.49
CA PHE A 201 12.00 -3.06 6.95
C PHE A 201 10.62 -3.28 7.58
N TRP A 202 9.64 -2.42 7.29
CA TRP A 202 8.33 -2.49 7.94
C TRP A 202 7.58 -3.78 7.58
N SER A 203 7.77 -4.29 6.36
CA SER A 203 7.07 -5.47 5.86
C SER A 203 7.42 -6.75 6.62
N LYS A 204 8.62 -6.78 7.23
CA LYS A 204 9.10 -7.92 8.01
C LYS A 204 8.25 -8.15 9.25
N PHE A 205 7.76 -7.09 9.89
CA PHE A 205 6.90 -7.18 11.06
C PHE A 205 5.56 -7.86 10.76
N GLY A 206 5.06 -7.74 9.53
CA GLY A 206 3.82 -8.39 9.07
C GLY A 206 4.03 -9.75 8.40
N GLN A 207 5.22 -10.36 8.52
CA GLN A 207 5.51 -11.64 7.88
C GLN A 207 4.66 -12.76 8.50
N HIS A 208 4.11 -13.64 7.65
CA HIS A 208 3.41 -14.84 8.11
C HIS A 208 4.36 -15.75 8.89
N GLU A 209 3.96 -16.13 10.10
CA GLU A 209 4.83 -16.82 11.06
C GLU A 209 5.04 -18.29 10.69
N ASN A 210 4.00 -18.95 10.17
CA ASN A 210 4.03 -20.36 9.83
C ASN A 210 4.22 -20.55 8.32
N LEU A 211 5.45 -20.40 7.84
CA LEU A 211 5.79 -20.68 6.43
C LEU A 211 6.09 -22.18 6.24
N PRO A 212 5.69 -22.77 5.09
CA PRO A 212 6.11 -24.12 4.73
C PRO A 212 7.63 -24.24 4.75
N LYS A 213 8.13 -25.22 5.51
CA LYS A 213 9.55 -25.59 5.57
C LYS A 213 9.75 -26.83 4.72
N VAL A 214 10.89 -26.88 4.02
CA VAL A 214 11.30 -28.06 3.25
C VAL A 214 12.52 -28.66 3.93
N GLU A 215 12.43 -29.93 4.28
CA GLU A 215 13.54 -30.72 4.82
C GLU A 215 13.96 -31.79 3.81
N ILE A 216 15.28 -31.94 3.64
CA ILE A 216 15.88 -33.01 2.84
C ILE A 216 16.03 -34.24 3.73
N VAL A 217 15.23 -35.26 3.47
CA VAL A 217 15.13 -36.47 4.28
C VAL A 217 15.77 -37.63 3.53
N THR A 218 16.83 -38.20 4.10
CA THR A 218 17.58 -39.33 3.53
C THR A 218 17.41 -40.63 4.32
N THR A 219 16.66 -40.62 5.41
CA THR A 219 16.46 -41.79 6.26
C THR A 219 14.99 -42.04 6.52
N ARG A 220 14.62 -43.33 6.52
CA ARG A 220 13.26 -43.79 6.86
C ARG A 220 12.84 -43.33 8.26
N ASN A 221 13.75 -43.41 9.22
CA ASN A 221 13.45 -43.01 10.60
C ASN A 221 13.04 -41.53 10.69
N ARG A 222 13.75 -40.64 9.98
CA ARG A 222 13.39 -39.22 9.99
C ARG A 222 12.05 -38.96 9.29
N LEU A 223 11.76 -39.66 8.20
CA LEU A 223 10.45 -39.56 7.54
C LEU A 223 9.31 -39.98 8.48
N ILE A 224 9.45 -41.10 9.19
CA ILE A 224 8.46 -41.58 10.15
C ILE A 224 8.30 -40.56 11.29
N GLN A 225 9.39 -40.01 11.82
CA GLN A 225 9.33 -38.96 12.84
C GLN A 225 8.51 -37.75 12.37
N LEU A 226 8.69 -37.29 11.13
CA LEU A 226 7.92 -36.16 10.59
C LEU A 226 6.45 -36.51 10.39
N LEU A 227 6.14 -37.70 9.86
CA LEU A 227 4.77 -38.14 9.58
C LEU A 227 3.94 -38.33 10.85
N PHE A 228 4.56 -38.81 11.93
CA PHE A 228 3.90 -39.06 13.22
C PHE A 228 4.21 -38.00 14.28
N SER A 229 4.83 -36.89 13.88
CA SER A 229 5.08 -35.77 14.80
C SER A 229 3.77 -35.09 15.18
N ASN A 230 3.61 -34.82 16.47
CA ASN A 230 2.53 -33.98 16.98
C ASN A 230 2.81 -32.48 16.81
N GLU A 231 4.03 -32.11 16.39
CA GLU A 231 4.47 -30.73 16.26
C GLU A 231 4.26 -30.18 14.85
N VAL A 232 4.34 -31.03 13.83
CA VAL A 232 4.29 -30.63 12.43
C VAL A 232 3.15 -31.32 11.67
N ASN A 233 2.77 -30.72 10.56
CA ASN A 233 1.85 -31.29 9.59
C ASN A 233 2.56 -31.35 8.23
N VAL A 234 2.76 -32.57 7.73
CA VAL A 234 3.41 -32.80 6.43
C VAL A 234 2.42 -32.46 5.32
N THR A 235 2.79 -31.50 4.48
CA THR A 235 1.97 -30.98 3.38
C THR A 235 2.31 -31.62 2.03
N SER A 236 3.56 -32.05 1.85
CA SER A 236 4.02 -32.68 0.61
C SER A 236 5.25 -33.55 0.87
N ILE A 237 5.35 -34.68 0.17
CA ILE A 237 6.56 -35.51 0.09
C ILE A 237 6.88 -35.67 -1.39
N LEU A 238 8.11 -35.35 -1.76
CA LEU A 238 8.58 -35.43 -3.14
C LEU A 238 9.85 -36.28 -3.19
N PRO A 239 9.83 -37.46 -3.84
CA PRO A 239 11.06 -38.21 -4.10
C PRO A 239 11.91 -37.48 -5.13
N VAL A 240 13.17 -37.23 -4.78
CA VAL A 240 14.17 -36.64 -5.68
C VAL A 240 14.91 -37.76 -6.43
N ASN A 241 15.26 -38.82 -5.70
CA ASN A 241 15.82 -40.07 -6.20
C ASN A 241 15.51 -41.19 -5.18
N ASP A 242 16.13 -42.35 -5.34
CA ASP A 242 15.85 -43.54 -4.51
C ASP A 242 16.19 -43.35 -3.02
N ASP A 243 17.12 -42.43 -2.70
CA ASP A 243 17.64 -42.22 -1.35
C ASP A 243 17.22 -40.89 -0.71
N VAL A 244 16.65 -39.96 -1.48
CA VAL A 244 16.40 -38.58 -1.04
C VAL A 244 14.96 -38.16 -1.28
N LEU A 245 14.33 -37.67 -0.22
CA LEU A 245 13.00 -37.09 -0.22
C LEU A 245 13.05 -35.61 0.18
N TYR A 246 12.29 -34.76 -0.51
CA TYR A 246 11.95 -33.43 -0.01
C TYR A 246 10.60 -33.50 0.70
N VAL A 247 10.62 -33.29 2.01
CA VAL A 247 9.42 -33.29 2.85
C VAL A 247 9.08 -31.85 3.21
N SER A 248 7.95 -31.36 2.73
CA SER A 248 7.42 -30.05 3.06
C SER A 248 6.44 -30.15 4.22
N TYR A 249 6.60 -29.35 5.26
CA TYR A 249 5.71 -29.34 6.41
C TYR A 249 5.49 -27.93 6.95
N ILE A 250 4.39 -27.75 7.68
CA ILE A 250 4.11 -26.56 8.48
C ILE A 250 4.07 -26.96 9.95
N CYS A 251 4.38 -26.04 10.86
CA CYS A 251 4.18 -26.28 12.29
C CYS A 251 2.67 -26.32 12.56
N ARG A 252 2.20 -27.12 13.51
CA ARG A 252 0.81 -27.03 13.98
C ARG A 252 0.66 -25.76 14.81
N ASP A 253 -0.49 -25.10 14.72
CA ASP A 253 -0.71 -23.78 15.35
C ASP A 253 -0.49 -23.80 16.87
N GLU A 254 -0.86 -24.90 17.54
CA GLU A 254 -0.64 -25.10 18.99
C GLU A 254 0.84 -25.06 19.39
N ASN A 255 1.74 -25.37 18.46
CA ASN A 255 3.19 -25.42 18.68
C ASN A 255 3.91 -24.26 17.98
N LEU A 256 3.17 -23.29 17.43
CA LEU A 256 3.76 -22.15 16.74
C LEU A 256 4.28 -21.15 17.77
N THR A 257 5.60 -21.03 17.87
CA THR A 257 6.22 -19.89 18.55
C THR A 257 6.38 -18.75 17.56
N SER A 258 5.79 -17.59 17.87
CA SER A 258 5.95 -16.40 17.05
C SER A 258 7.44 -16.03 16.94
N PRO A 259 7.97 -15.82 15.71
CA PRO A 259 9.34 -15.40 15.52
C PRO A 259 9.63 -14.08 16.26
N PRO A 260 10.84 -13.89 16.81
CA PRO A 260 11.20 -12.65 17.52
C PRO A 260 11.29 -11.42 16.59
N ILE A 261 11.08 -11.61 15.28
CA ILE A 261 11.22 -10.60 14.23
C ILE A 261 9.87 -10.15 13.65
N THR A 262 8.75 -10.71 14.13
CA THR A 262 7.39 -10.35 13.69
C THR A 262 6.68 -9.54 14.78
N ASN A 263 5.87 -8.58 14.34
CA ASN A 263 4.99 -7.81 15.21
C ASN A 263 3.82 -7.26 14.37
N VAL A 264 2.71 -7.98 14.37
CA VAL A 264 1.52 -7.63 13.58
C VAL A 264 0.92 -6.27 13.97
N VAL A 265 1.14 -5.81 15.21
CA VAL A 265 0.65 -4.53 15.72
C VAL A 265 1.41 -3.39 15.05
N ILE A 266 2.76 -3.47 14.99
CA ILE A 266 3.58 -2.50 14.25
C ILE A 266 3.14 -2.43 12.79
N ALA A 267 2.96 -3.58 12.13
CA ALA A 267 2.48 -3.64 10.75
C ALA A 267 1.07 -3.02 10.58
N ALA A 268 0.16 -3.23 11.53
CA ALA A 268 -1.16 -2.61 11.54
C ALA A 268 -1.05 -1.08 11.63
N PHE A 269 -0.25 -0.55 12.57
CA PHE A 269 0.00 0.88 12.72
C PHE A 269 0.66 1.50 11.48
N THR A 270 1.66 0.85 10.87
CA THR A 270 2.30 1.36 9.64
C THR A 270 1.26 1.49 8.52
N THR A 271 0.47 0.44 8.28
CA THR A 271 -0.48 0.43 7.17
C THR A 271 -1.70 1.33 7.41
N ALA A 272 -2.20 1.40 8.64
CA ALA A 272 -3.28 2.31 9.05
C ALA A 272 -2.88 3.76 8.81
N GLN A 273 -1.73 4.18 9.32
CA GLN A 273 -1.27 5.56 9.18
C GLN A 273 -0.91 5.92 7.73
N ALA A 274 -0.39 4.96 6.94
CA ALA A 274 -0.19 5.16 5.50
C ALA A 274 -1.52 5.36 4.74
N ARG A 275 -2.55 4.55 5.05
CA ARG A 275 -3.90 4.71 4.48
C ARG A 275 -4.49 6.06 4.84
N LEU A 276 -4.40 6.46 6.10
CA LEU A 276 -4.88 7.76 6.57
C LEU A 276 -4.17 8.92 5.88
N LYS A 277 -2.86 8.81 5.65
CA LYS A 277 -2.11 9.82 4.91
C LYS A 277 -2.60 9.98 3.47
N LEU A 278 -2.89 8.87 2.78
CA LEU A 278 -3.51 8.93 1.44
C LEU A 278 -4.94 9.50 1.52
N TYR A 279 -5.68 9.12 2.57
CA TYR A 279 -7.06 9.54 2.78
C TYR A 279 -7.21 11.05 2.96
N GLU A 280 -6.24 11.74 3.59
CA GLU A 280 -6.19 13.21 3.69
C GLU A 280 -6.40 13.90 2.33
N TYR A 281 -5.86 13.32 1.26
CA TYR A 281 -6.03 13.83 -0.10
C TYR A 281 -7.36 13.37 -0.72
N LEU A 282 -7.71 12.09 -0.57
CA LEU A 282 -8.92 11.51 -1.15
C LEU A 282 -10.19 12.19 -0.64
N GLU A 283 -10.26 12.47 0.65
CA GLU A 283 -11.38 13.14 1.29
C GLU A 283 -11.67 14.50 0.64
N ARG A 284 -10.63 15.32 0.44
CA ARG A 284 -10.75 16.66 -0.15
C ARG A 284 -10.94 16.63 -1.66
N LEU A 285 -10.39 15.62 -2.34
CA LEU A 285 -10.61 15.39 -3.77
C LEU A 285 -12.03 14.92 -4.07
N GLY A 286 -12.64 14.15 -3.17
CA GLY A 286 -13.99 13.60 -3.33
C GLY A 286 -14.11 12.79 -4.63
N ASN A 287 -15.13 13.11 -5.43
CA ASN A 287 -15.40 12.46 -6.72
C ASN A 287 -14.37 12.78 -7.82
N ARG A 288 -13.49 13.77 -7.62
CA ARG A 288 -12.40 14.03 -8.57
C ARG A 288 -11.30 12.97 -8.52
N ALA A 289 -11.20 12.20 -7.44
CA ALA A 289 -10.30 11.05 -7.36
C ALA A 289 -10.86 9.91 -8.21
N LEU A 290 -10.16 9.59 -9.31
CA LEU A 290 -10.56 8.58 -10.29
C LEU A 290 -10.01 7.19 -9.94
N TYR A 291 -8.82 7.14 -9.34
CA TYR A 291 -8.14 5.90 -8.98
C TYR A 291 -7.13 6.14 -7.86
N CYS A 292 -6.92 5.15 -7.00
CA CYS A 292 -5.85 5.17 -6.01
C CYS A 292 -5.25 3.77 -5.83
N ASP A 293 -3.94 3.69 -5.60
CA ASP A 293 -3.26 2.45 -5.21
C ASP A 293 -2.13 2.75 -4.23
N THR A 294 -2.27 2.25 -3.00
CA THR A 294 -1.28 2.26 -1.91
C THR A 294 -0.79 3.65 -1.48
N ASP A 295 -0.08 4.34 -2.35
CA ASP A 295 0.58 5.63 -2.15
C ASP A 295 0.33 6.62 -3.32
N SER A 296 -0.44 6.22 -4.34
CA SER A 296 -0.73 7.03 -5.53
C SER A 296 -2.22 7.35 -5.69
N CYS A 297 -2.51 8.49 -6.34
CA CYS A 297 -3.85 8.93 -6.69
C CYS A 297 -3.86 9.57 -8.09
N ILE A 298 -4.82 9.16 -8.92
CA ILE A 298 -5.15 9.81 -10.19
C ILE A 298 -6.41 10.63 -9.99
N TYR A 299 -6.37 11.91 -10.30
CA TYR A 299 -7.51 12.82 -10.08
C TYR A 299 -7.66 13.87 -11.19
N VAL A 300 -8.87 14.43 -11.28
CA VAL A 300 -9.18 15.56 -12.15
C VAL A 300 -8.77 16.85 -11.45
N ASN A 301 -7.95 17.66 -12.11
CA ASN A 301 -7.54 18.95 -11.61
C ASN A 301 -8.74 19.90 -11.51
N GLY A 302 -8.86 20.62 -10.40
CA GLY A 302 -9.94 21.58 -10.21
C GLY A 302 -9.59 22.91 -10.88
N ASN A 303 -10.10 23.17 -12.08
CA ASN A 303 -9.94 24.48 -12.76
C ASN A 303 -10.62 25.67 -12.04
N SER A 304 -11.13 25.49 -10.82
CA SER A 304 -11.66 26.58 -10.00
C SER A 304 -10.52 27.23 -9.22
N PRO A 305 -10.43 28.57 -9.17
CA PRO A 305 -9.47 29.26 -8.29
C PRO A 305 -9.65 28.90 -6.80
N ASN A 306 -10.79 28.31 -6.41
CA ASN A 306 -11.07 27.80 -5.07
C ASN A 306 -11.05 26.27 -4.98
N GLY A 307 -10.66 25.57 -6.06
CA GLY A 307 -10.55 24.12 -6.10
C GLY A 307 -9.31 23.65 -5.34
N TYR A 308 -9.47 22.66 -4.46
CA TYR A 308 -8.32 22.04 -3.80
C TYR A 308 -7.53 21.20 -4.81
N ASP A 309 -6.23 21.46 -4.96
CA ASP A 309 -5.32 20.49 -5.53
C ASP A 309 -4.29 20.08 -4.48
N PRO A 310 -3.94 18.78 -4.38
CA PRO A 310 -2.93 18.32 -3.45
C PRO A 310 -1.59 19.07 -3.62
N PRO A 311 -0.98 19.55 -2.52
CA PRO A 311 0.33 20.18 -2.59
C PRO A 311 1.38 19.16 -3.03
N MET A 312 2.29 19.61 -3.88
CA MET A 312 3.43 18.81 -4.35
C MET A 312 4.71 19.28 -3.66
N GLY A 313 5.65 18.36 -3.49
CA GLY A 313 6.96 18.69 -2.94
C GLY A 313 8.01 17.64 -3.30
N LYS A 314 9.27 17.90 -2.94
CA LYS A 314 10.41 17.05 -3.33
C LYS A 314 10.83 16.08 -2.21
N LEU A 315 10.22 16.19 -1.03
CA LEU A 315 10.70 15.62 0.23
C LEU A 315 10.02 14.29 0.55
N LEU A 316 10.45 13.67 1.65
CA LEU A 316 9.89 12.41 2.12
C LEU A 316 8.44 12.60 2.59
N GLY A 317 7.49 11.90 1.95
CA GLY A 317 6.06 11.98 2.27
C GLY A 317 5.27 13.03 1.46
N ASP A 318 5.94 13.79 0.59
CA ASP A 318 5.27 14.67 -0.35
C ASP A 318 4.68 13.91 -1.53
N LEU A 319 3.61 14.44 -2.10
CA LEU A 319 3.12 14.01 -3.41
C LEU A 319 4.04 14.54 -4.50
N THR A 320 4.38 13.67 -5.44
CA THR A 320 5.08 14.06 -6.67
C THR A 320 4.33 13.66 -7.92
N ASN A 321 4.33 14.58 -8.89
CA ASN A 321 3.76 14.36 -10.20
C ASN A 321 4.61 13.36 -11.00
N GLU A 322 4.07 12.16 -11.20
CA GLU A 322 4.74 11.09 -11.95
C GLU A 322 4.83 11.37 -13.46
N LEU A 323 4.07 12.35 -13.97
CA LEU A 323 4.05 12.69 -15.39
C LEU A 323 5.23 13.56 -15.83
N THR A 324 6.01 14.09 -14.89
CA THR A 324 7.21 14.90 -15.17
C THR A 324 8.26 14.16 -16.00
N CYS A 325 8.29 12.83 -15.93
CA CYS A 325 9.16 12.01 -16.78
C CYS A 325 8.84 12.10 -18.29
N TYR A 326 7.65 12.58 -18.66
CA TYR A 326 7.25 12.83 -20.05
C TYR A 326 7.46 14.28 -20.49
N GLY A 327 8.00 15.14 -19.62
CA GLY A 327 8.22 16.57 -19.83
C GLY A 327 7.42 17.41 -18.84
N GLU A 328 8.01 18.52 -18.38
CA GLU A 328 7.34 19.45 -17.46
C GLU A 328 6.12 20.08 -18.13
N GLY A 329 4.96 19.98 -17.47
CA GLY A 329 3.68 20.39 -18.05
C GLY A 329 2.88 19.27 -18.75
N SER A 330 3.39 18.03 -18.74
CA SER A 330 2.63 16.87 -19.19
C SER A 330 1.41 16.60 -18.30
N TYR A 331 0.30 16.19 -18.91
CA TYR A 331 -0.93 15.85 -18.21
C TYR A 331 -1.64 14.64 -18.82
N ILE A 332 -2.53 14.01 -18.05
CA ILE A 332 -3.36 12.93 -18.55
C ILE A 332 -4.58 13.53 -19.26
N GLU A 333 -4.67 13.30 -20.57
CA GLU A 333 -5.78 13.73 -21.42
C GLU A 333 -6.99 12.81 -21.24
N SER A 334 -6.77 11.49 -21.21
CA SER A 334 -7.82 10.50 -21.00
C SER A 334 -7.38 9.36 -20.10
N PHE A 335 -8.31 8.84 -19.31
CA PHE A 335 -8.08 7.78 -18.33
C PHE A 335 -9.26 6.79 -18.36
N VAL A 336 -8.94 5.50 -18.31
CA VAL A 336 -9.92 4.42 -18.17
C VAL A 336 -9.41 3.36 -17.18
N SER A 337 -10.32 2.85 -16.35
CA SER A 337 -10.00 1.76 -15.41
C SER A 337 -11.00 0.62 -15.58
N ALA A 338 -10.48 -0.59 -15.75
CA ALA A 338 -11.24 -1.83 -15.74
C ALA A 338 -11.25 -2.48 -14.34
N GLY A 339 -10.54 -1.91 -13.36
CA GLY A 339 -10.53 -2.37 -11.98
C GLY A 339 -9.21 -2.12 -11.25
N PRO A 340 -9.06 -2.65 -10.02
CA PRO A 340 -7.84 -2.52 -9.24
C PRO A 340 -6.61 -3.05 -10.00
N LYS A 341 -5.61 -2.20 -10.20
CA LYS A 341 -4.37 -2.49 -10.94
C LYS A 341 -4.60 -2.92 -12.40
N PHE A 342 -5.73 -2.50 -12.98
CA PHE A 342 -6.04 -2.67 -14.40
C PHE A 342 -6.62 -1.36 -14.98
N TYR A 343 -5.77 -0.55 -15.58
CA TYR A 343 -6.13 0.77 -16.10
C TYR A 343 -5.21 1.20 -17.25
N ALA A 344 -5.65 2.17 -18.05
CA ALA A 344 -4.88 2.76 -19.12
C ALA A 344 -5.15 4.28 -19.21
N PHE A 345 -4.18 5.03 -19.69
CA PHE A 345 -4.30 6.47 -19.87
C PHE A 345 -3.43 7.00 -21.00
N VAL A 346 -3.80 8.17 -21.51
CA VAL A 346 -3.06 8.90 -22.55
C VAL A 346 -2.48 10.15 -21.93
N VAL A 347 -1.16 10.28 -21.98
CA VAL A 347 -0.42 11.48 -21.57
C VAL A 347 -0.27 12.39 -22.76
N ARG A 348 -0.59 13.67 -22.59
CA ARG A 348 -0.27 14.74 -23.54
C ARG A 348 0.96 15.49 -23.06
N LYS A 349 1.98 15.56 -23.91
CA LYS A 349 3.24 16.24 -23.64
C LYS A 349 3.20 17.71 -24.04
N PRO A 350 4.17 18.53 -23.58
CA PRO A 350 4.24 19.95 -23.94
C PRO A 350 4.40 20.22 -25.44
N ASP A 351 5.05 19.31 -26.16
CA ASP A 351 5.23 19.37 -27.63
C ASP A 351 3.95 19.02 -28.41
N GLY A 352 2.85 18.71 -27.72
CA GLY A 352 1.58 18.30 -28.31
C GLY A 352 1.49 16.81 -28.66
N SER A 353 2.59 16.06 -28.57
CA SER A 353 2.60 14.61 -28.80
C SER A 353 1.93 13.85 -27.66
N THR A 354 1.47 12.63 -27.94
CA THR A 354 0.79 11.78 -26.96
C THR A 354 1.58 10.51 -26.67
N THR A 355 1.42 9.97 -25.46
CA THR A 355 2.00 8.67 -25.07
C THR A 355 0.95 7.86 -24.32
N GLU A 356 0.69 6.65 -24.78
CA GLU A 356 -0.24 5.72 -24.13
C GLU A 356 0.47 4.89 -23.08
N ILE A 357 -0.16 4.76 -21.91
CA ILE A 357 0.29 3.92 -20.82
C ILE A 357 -0.81 2.96 -20.44
N CYS A 358 -0.46 1.68 -20.35
CA CYS A 358 -1.33 0.63 -19.87
C CYS A 358 -0.71 -0.07 -18.66
N LYS A 359 -1.55 -0.44 -17.70
CA LYS A 359 -1.18 -1.23 -16.52
C LYS A 359 -2.20 -2.34 -16.36
N ALA A 360 -1.75 -3.59 -16.46
CA ALA A 360 -2.60 -4.76 -16.30
C ALA A 360 -1.95 -5.77 -15.34
N LYS A 361 -2.54 -5.96 -14.16
CA LYS A 361 -2.02 -6.87 -13.13
C LYS A 361 -1.82 -8.27 -13.68
N GLY A 362 -0.62 -8.81 -13.48
CA GLY A 362 -0.27 -10.17 -13.88
C GLY A 362 0.03 -10.34 -15.36
N VAL A 363 0.10 -9.26 -16.15
CA VAL A 363 0.54 -9.31 -17.54
C VAL A 363 1.84 -8.52 -17.70
N THR A 364 2.84 -9.16 -18.29
CA THR A 364 4.07 -8.48 -18.69
C THR A 364 3.81 -7.73 -19.99
N LEU A 365 3.88 -6.41 -19.98
CA LEU A 365 3.63 -5.57 -21.16
C LEU A 365 4.89 -5.47 -22.03
N ASN A 366 5.08 -6.44 -22.91
CA ASN A 366 6.08 -6.42 -23.98
C ASN A 366 5.45 -5.87 -25.29
N PHE A 367 6.26 -5.76 -26.35
CA PHE A 367 5.79 -5.21 -27.64
C PHE A 367 4.57 -5.95 -28.21
N ALA A 368 4.57 -7.29 -28.19
CA ALA A 368 3.44 -8.08 -28.67
C ALA A 368 2.19 -7.88 -27.81
N ASN A 369 2.36 -7.84 -26.49
CA ASN A 369 1.27 -7.70 -25.54
C ASN A 369 0.66 -6.29 -25.54
N ASN A 370 1.46 -5.26 -25.79
CA ASN A 370 0.97 -3.89 -25.97
C ASN A 370 0.07 -3.75 -27.22
N LYS A 371 0.20 -4.62 -28.23
CA LYS A 371 -0.75 -4.63 -29.35
C LYS A 371 -2.14 -5.15 -28.95
N LEU A 372 -2.20 -6.03 -27.95
CA LEU A 372 -3.44 -6.64 -27.47
C LEU A 372 -4.08 -5.85 -26.32
N ILE A 373 -3.27 -5.42 -25.36
CA ILE A 373 -3.69 -4.73 -24.15
C ILE A 373 -3.11 -3.30 -24.20
N ASN A 374 -3.89 -2.38 -24.74
CA ASN A 374 -3.57 -0.97 -24.89
C ASN A 374 -4.74 -0.10 -24.45
N TYR A 375 -4.58 1.22 -24.55
CA TYR A 375 -5.62 2.15 -24.15
C TYR A 375 -6.95 1.88 -24.87
N ARG A 376 -6.90 1.61 -26.18
CA ARG A 376 -8.09 1.32 -26.99
C ARG A 376 -8.80 0.06 -26.52
N SER A 377 -8.12 -1.07 -26.41
CA SER A 377 -8.77 -2.31 -26.00
C SER A 377 -9.29 -2.26 -24.56
N VAL A 378 -8.60 -1.58 -23.64
CA VAL A 378 -9.10 -1.38 -22.27
C VAL A 378 -10.33 -0.47 -22.27
N ARG A 379 -10.35 0.58 -23.09
CA ARG A 379 -11.51 1.45 -23.25
C ARG A 379 -12.72 0.68 -23.77
N GLU A 380 -12.56 -0.04 -24.88
CA GLU A 380 -13.61 -0.85 -25.49
C GLU A 380 -14.13 -1.94 -24.51
N LEU A 381 -13.25 -2.54 -23.69
CA LEU A 381 -13.64 -3.46 -22.62
C LEU A 381 -14.48 -2.78 -21.54
N VAL A 382 -14.21 -1.51 -21.22
CA VAL A 382 -14.93 -0.78 -20.16
C VAL A 382 -16.25 -0.18 -20.65
N THR A 383 -16.33 0.19 -21.93
CA THR A 383 -17.54 0.70 -22.59
C THR A 383 -18.45 -0.40 -23.13
N ASN A 384 -18.08 -1.68 -22.94
CA ASN A 384 -18.79 -2.86 -23.45
C ASN A 384 -18.86 -2.92 -24.99
N GLU A 385 -17.88 -2.33 -25.68
CA GLU A 385 -17.73 -2.39 -27.15
C GLU A 385 -16.95 -3.64 -27.61
N LEU A 386 -16.13 -4.23 -26.72
CA LEU A 386 -15.47 -5.53 -26.91
C LEU A 386 -16.23 -6.64 -26.17
N ASP A 387 -15.98 -7.89 -26.60
CA ASP A 387 -16.29 -9.09 -25.81
C ASP A 387 -15.86 -8.92 -24.35
N THR A 388 -16.51 -9.66 -23.44
CA THR A 388 -16.31 -9.57 -21.98
C THR A 388 -14.86 -9.77 -21.48
N SER A 389 -13.89 -10.07 -22.35
CA SER A 389 -12.49 -10.28 -21.95
C SER A 389 -11.45 -10.11 -23.06
N ILE A 390 -10.24 -9.67 -22.67
CA ILE A 390 -9.05 -9.74 -23.51
C ILE A 390 -8.27 -11.01 -23.17
N VAL A 391 -8.01 -11.86 -24.16
CA VAL A 391 -7.25 -13.10 -23.97
C VAL A 391 -5.79 -12.88 -24.34
N HIS A 392 -4.90 -13.27 -23.44
CA HIS A 392 -3.46 -13.14 -23.59
C HIS A 392 -2.79 -14.51 -23.41
N CYS A 393 -2.03 -14.94 -24.42
CA CYS A 393 -1.19 -16.13 -24.34
C CYS A 393 0.29 -15.72 -24.18
N PHE A 394 1.01 -16.38 -23.29
CA PHE A 394 2.44 -16.16 -23.08
C PHE A 394 3.14 -17.41 -22.60
N ASP A 395 4.44 -17.51 -22.88
CA ASP A 395 5.27 -18.58 -22.38
C ASP A 395 5.76 -18.25 -20.97
N ALA A 396 5.36 -19.10 -20.02
CA ALA A 396 5.73 -18.98 -18.63
C ALA A 396 6.85 -19.97 -18.30
N ILE A 397 7.96 -19.47 -17.75
CA ILE A 397 8.96 -20.33 -17.10
C ILE A 397 8.37 -20.80 -15.78
N LYS A 398 8.18 -22.10 -15.66
CA LYS A 398 7.67 -22.75 -14.46
C LYS A 398 8.69 -23.71 -13.89
N ARG A 399 8.66 -23.83 -12.57
CA ARG A 399 9.31 -24.90 -11.83
C ARG A 399 8.22 -25.83 -11.29
N PRO A 400 7.96 -27.00 -11.94
CA PRO A 400 7.02 -27.99 -11.43
C PRO A 400 7.50 -28.54 -10.09
N LYS A 401 6.67 -29.37 -9.45
CA LYS A 401 7.02 -30.01 -8.17
C LYS A 401 8.38 -30.72 -8.23
N PHE A 402 8.73 -31.33 -9.36
CA PHE A 402 10.02 -32.02 -9.58
C PHE A 402 11.22 -31.10 -9.81
N HIS A 403 11.11 -29.81 -9.55
CA HIS A 403 12.20 -28.81 -9.66
C HIS A 403 12.82 -28.62 -11.05
N ASN A 404 12.37 -29.34 -12.08
CA ASN A 404 12.69 -29.10 -13.47
C ASN A 404 12.33 -27.66 -13.88
N VAL A 405 13.02 -27.09 -14.84
CA VAL A 405 12.65 -25.80 -15.42
C VAL A 405 11.98 -26.10 -16.76
N VAL A 406 10.69 -25.77 -16.87
CA VAL A 406 9.91 -26.00 -18.09
C VAL A 406 9.30 -24.68 -18.56
N THR A 407 9.14 -24.57 -19.88
CA THR A 407 8.42 -23.45 -20.50
C THR A 407 7.05 -23.96 -20.95
N ASN A 408 5.99 -23.41 -20.38
CA ASN A 408 4.62 -23.76 -20.75
C ASN A 408 3.89 -22.53 -21.27
N THR A 409 3.20 -22.67 -22.41
CA THR A 409 2.30 -21.64 -22.90
C THR A 409 1.07 -21.57 -22.00
N GLU A 410 0.84 -20.40 -21.41
CA GLU A 410 -0.28 -20.10 -20.53
C GLU A 410 -1.24 -19.11 -21.16
N ARG A 411 -2.51 -19.20 -20.76
CA ARG A 411 -3.57 -18.28 -21.15
C ARG A 411 -4.04 -17.49 -19.94
N LYS A 412 -4.00 -16.16 -20.03
CA LYS A 412 -4.63 -15.23 -19.10
C LYS A 412 -5.82 -14.56 -19.77
N THR A 413 -6.90 -14.44 -19.03
CA THR A 413 -8.12 -13.78 -19.49
C THR A 413 -8.32 -12.53 -18.65
N CYS A 414 -8.08 -11.35 -19.24
CA CYS A 414 -8.25 -10.06 -18.61
C CYS A 414 -9.71 -9.64 -18.73
N LYS A 415 -10.40 -9.48 -17.59
CA LYS A 415 -11.80 -9.05 -17.51
C LYS A 415 -11.91 -7.81 -16.66
N GLN A 416 -13.01 -7.09 -16.83
CA GLN A 416 -13.39 -6.02 -15.91
C GLN A 416 -13.65 -6.61 -14.50
N THR A 417 -13.11 -5.94 -13.48
CA THR A 417 -13.25 -6.33 -12.07
C THR A 417 -13.75 -5.14 -11.24
N PHE A 418 -15.07 -5.08 -11.06
CA PHE A 418 -15.75 -4.15 -10.15
C PHE A 418 -16.35 -4.90 -8.95
N ASP A 419 -15.60 -5.83 -8.40
CA ASP A 419 -15.99 -6.60 -7.22
C ASP A 419 -15.93 -5.77 -5.93
N LYS A 420 -15.11 -4.70 -5.90
CA LYS A 420 -14.90 -3.86 -4.72
C LYS A 420 -15.81 -2.63 -4.58
N ARG A 421 -16.47 -2.22 -5.67
CA ARG A 421 -17.36 -1.04 -5.73
C ARG A 421 -18.50 -1.33 -6.71
N ARG A 422 -19.69 -0.76 -6.48
CA ARG A 422 -20.86 -0.88 -7.35
C ARG A 422 -20.77 0.12 -8.50
N ARG A 423 -21.01 -0.32 -9.74
CA ARG A 423 -21.13 0.58 -10.89
C ARG A 423 -22.52 1.20 -10.95
N GLU A 424 -22.60 2.52 -11.11
CA GLU A 424 -23.83 3.23 -11.43
C GLU A 424 -23.68 3.89 -12.80
N ASN A 425 -24.76 3.94 -13.59
CA ASN A 425 -24.70 4.15 -15.04
C ASN A 425 -24.12 5.52 -15.47
N SER A 426 -23.90 6.47 -14.56
CA SER A 426 -23.47 7.84 -14.90
C SER A 426 -22.38 8.47 -14.01
N TYR A 427 -22.12 7.97 -12.79
CA TYR A 427 -21.25 8.66 -11.80
C TYR A 427 -19.95 7.95 -11.44
N GLY A 428 -19.57 6.91 -12.18
CA GLY A 428 -18.43 6.06 -11.83
C GLY A 428 -18.75 5.10 -10.66
N PRO A 429 -17.78 4.32 -10.17
CA PRO A 429 -18.03 3.30 -9.17
C PRO A 429 -18.24 3.90 -7.76
N LEU A 430 -19.34 3.55 -7.10
CA LEU A 430 -19.66 3.93 -5.72
C LEU A 430 -19.35 2.79 -4.73
N PRO A 431 -19.00 3.08 -3.46
CA PRO A 431 -18.84 2.03 -2.49
C PRO A 431 -20.17 1.31 -2.21
N TYR A 432 -20.11 0.02 -1.86
CA TYR A 432 -21.30 -0.71 -1.43
C TYR A 432 -21.94 -0.03 -0.22
N GLY A 433 -23.26 0.14 -0.23
CA GLY A 433 -24.01 0.83 0.83
C GLY A 433 -24.13 2.34 0.65
N TYR A 434 -23.56 2.92 -0.41
CA TYR A 434 -23.77 4.33 -0.74
C TYR A 434 -25.21 4.58 -1.19
N CYS A 435 -25.85 5.59 -0.59
CA CYS A 435 -27.22 5.99 -0.89
C CYS A 435 -27.36 7.52 -0.77
N ASN A 436 -27.81 8.17 -1.84
CA ASN A 436 -28.34 9.52 -1.77
C ASN A 436 -29.69 9.46 -1.07
N LEU A 437 -29.89 10.28 -0.04
CA LEU A 437 -31.18 10.41 0.65
C LEU A 437 -32.13 11.30 -0.14
#